data_AF-A0A821NCS3-F1
#
_entry.id   AF-A0A821NCS3-F1
#
_cell.length_a   1.000
_cell.length_b   1.000
_cell.length_c   1.000
_cell.angle_alpha   90.00
_cell.angle_beta   90.00
_cell.angle_gamma   90.00
#
_symmetry.space_group_name_H-M   'P 1'
#
loop_
_entity.id
_entity.type
_entity.pdbx_description
1 polymer ?
#
loop_
_entity_poly.entity_id
_entity_poly.type
_entity_poly.pdbx_seq_one_letter_code
_entity_poly.pdbx_strand_id
1 'polypeptide(L)' 'RVNALCFNPDGSQLLAAVGARILVYDTAEGILRSALSGHGDVVNALSYATDGTRFASGGADK' A
#
# COMPACT_ATOMS: atom_id res chain seq x y z
N ARG A 1 -6.31 -9.53 -7.93
CA ARG A 1 -7.27 -8.40 -7.84
C ARG A 1 -6.62 -7.33 -6.98
N VAL A 2 -6.70 -6.08 -7.40
CA VAL A 2 -6.23 -4.94 -6.58
C VAL A 2 -7.47 -4.35 -5.90
N ASN A 3 -7.39 -4.14 -4.59
CA ASN A 3 -8.54 -3.70 -3.79
C ASN A 3 -8.46 -2.21 -3.43
N ALA A 4 -7.25 -1.69 -3.26
CA ALA A 4 -6.99 -0.28 -2.93
C ALA A 4 -5.65 0.17 -3.50
N LEU A 5 -5.54 1.47 -3.76
CA LEU A 5 -4.33 2.15 -4.25
C LEU A 5 -4.17 3.48 -3.51
N CYS A 6 -2.93 3.87 -3.21
CA CYS A 6 -2.65 5.15 -2.56
C CYS A 6 -1.24 5.64 -2.91
N PHE A 7 -1.12 6.86 -3.42
CA PHE A 7 0.17 7.53 -3.54
C PHE A 7 0.56 8.17 -2.21
N ASN A 8 1.86 8.24 -1.93
CA ASN A 8 2.35 9.14 -0.90
C ASN A 8 2.24 10.61 -1.38
N PRO A 9 2.31 11.60 -0.48
CA PRO A 9 2.03 13.00 -0.81
C PRO A 9 2.93 13.60 -1.91
N ASP A 10 4.20 13.18 -1.98
CA ASP A 10 5.14 13.65 -3.01
C ASP A 10 5.08 12.83 -4.32
N GLY A 11 4.27 11.77 -4.33
CA GLY A 11 4.06 10.90 -5.48
C GLY A 11 5.22 9.98 -5.82
N SER A 12 6.29 9.92 -5.03
CA SER A 12 7.45 9.05 -5.27
C SER A 12 7.17 7.57 -5.01
N GLN A 13 6.11 7.26 -4.25
CA GLN A 13 5.71 5.90 -3.92
C GLN A 13 4.22 5.66 -4.19
N LEU A 14 3.91 4.47 -4.70
CA LEU A 14 2.56 3.94 -4.84
C LEU A 14 2.39 2.68 -3.98
N LEU A 15 1.37 2.66 -3.14
CA LEU A 15 0.90 1.46 -2.47
C LEU A 15 -0.22 0.80 -3.27
N ALA A 16 -0.16 -0.53 -3.38
CA ALA A 16 -1.23 -1.34 -3.95
C ALA A 16 -1.59 -2.51 -3.04
N ALA A 17 -2.87 -2.57 -2.63
CA ALA A 17 -3.41 -3.68 -1.86
C ALA A 17 -3.80 -4.84 -2.80
N VAL A 18 -3.18 -6.00 -2.63
CA VAL A 18 -3.38 -7.20 -3.45
C VAL A 18 -3.63 -8.40 -2.54
N GLY A 19 -4.91 -8.76 -2.36
CA GLY A 19 -5.28 -9.75 -1.35
C GLY A 19 -4.90 -9.26 0.05
N ALA A 20 -4.21 -10.09 0.82
CA ALA A 20 -3.70 -9.76 2.15
C ALA A 20 -2.32 -9.07 2.15
N ARG A 21 -1.81 -8.65 0.98
CA ARG A 21 -0.50 -8.01 0.84
C ARG A 21 -0.62 -6.55 0.41
N ILE A 22 0.39 -5.78 0.76
CA ILE A 22 0.55 -4.40 0.31
C ILE A 22 1.86 -4.32 -0.46
N LEU A 23 1.79 -3.96 -1.73
CA LEU A 23 2.95 -3.76 -2.59
C LEU A 23 3.35 -2.29 -2.55
N VAL A 24 4.64 -2.02 -2.47
CA VAL A 24 5.23 -0.67 -2.49
C VAL A 24 6.02 -0.52 -3.77
N TYR A 25 5.59 0.38 -4.64
CA TYR A 25 6.25 0.70 -5.89
C TYR A 25 6.99 2.02 -5.80
N ASP A 26 8.16 2.06 -6.41
CA ASP A 26 8.80 3.31 -6.83
C ASP A 26 8.14 3.78 -8.12
N THR A 27 7.65 5.01 -8.14
CA THR A 27 6.85 5.52 -9.25
C THR A 27 7.72 6.04 -10.40
N ALA A 28 8.94 6.48 -10.10
CA ALA A 28 9.87 7.00 -11.10
C ALA A 28 10.46 5.86 -11.94
N GLU A 29 10.84 4.77 -11.29
CA GLU A 29 11.41 3.59 -11.95
C GLU A 29 10.34 2.58 -12.37
N GLY A 30 9.12 2.67 -11.81
CA GLY A 30 8.04 1.72 -12.05
C GLY A 30 8.30 0.33 -11.46
N ILE A 31 9.20 0.23 -10.48
CA ILE A 31 9.64 -1.06 -9.91
C ILE A 31 9.02 -1.32 -8.54
N LEU A 32 8.80 -2.61 -8.26
CA LEU A 32 8.40 -3.07 -6.94
C LEU A 32 9.60 -2.97 -5.98
N ARG A 33 9.50 -2.09 -4.98
CA ARG A 33 10.53 -1.93 -3.93
C ARG A 33 10.33 -2.92 -2.79
N SER A 34 9.08 -3.18 -2.42
CA SER A 34 8.77 -4.07 -1.29
C SER A 34 7.38 -4.68 -1.38
N ALA A 35 7.20 -5.82 -0.73
CA ALA A 35 5.91 -6.47 -0.52
C ALA A 35 5.72 -6.74 0.97
N LEU A 36 4.80 -5.99 1.59
CA LEU A 36 4.50 -6.05 3.00
C LEU A 36 3.43 -7.12 3.26
N SER A 37 3.69 -7.93 4.28
CA SER A 37 2.80 -8.99 4.76
C SER A 37 2.47 -8.74 6.22
N GLY A 38 1.33 -9.24 6.69
CA GLY A 38 0.91 -9.08 8.09
C GLY A 38 -0.60 -9.19 8.26
N HIS A 39 -1.36 -8.67 7.29
CA HIS A 39 -2.81 -8.89 7.25
C HIS A 39 -3.10 -10.39 7.04
N GLY A 40 -4.13 -10.87 7.75
CA GLY A 40 -4.61 -12.25 7.67
C GLY A 40 -5.65 -12.46 6.57
N ASP A 41 -6.31 -11.40 6.13
CA ASP A 41 -7.32 -11.37 5.07
C ASP A 41 -7.14 -10.14 4.17
N VAL A 42 -8.06 -9.94 3.24
CA VAL A 42 -8.01 -8.90 2.22
C VAL A 42 -7.86 -7.51 2.81
N VAL A 43 -6.86 -6.77 2.30
CA VAL A 43 -6.69 -5.35 2.56
C VAL A 43 -7.66 -4.59 1.65
N ASN A 44 -8.47 -3.74 2.25
CA ASN A 44 -9.54 -3.00 1.58
C ASN A 44 -9.31 -1.49 1.55
N ALA A 45 -8.42 -0.98 2.40
CA ALA A 45 -8.13 0.44 2.52
C ALA A 45 -6.64 0.71 2.71
N LEU A 46 -6.16 1.79 2.11
CA LEU A 46 -4.81 2.32 2.23
C LEU A 46 -4.88 3.84 2.34
N SER A 47 -4.08 4.44 3.21
CA SER A 47 -3.92 5.90 3.30
C SER A 47 -2.52 6.26 3.79
N TYR A 48 -1.83 7.14 3.07
CA TYR A 48 -0.63 7.78 3.61
C TYR A 48 -0.96 8.85 4.64
N ALA A 49 -0.04 9.05 5.58
CA ALA A 49 0.04 10.26 6.38
C ALA A 49 0.50 11.44 5.50
N THR A 50 0.13 12.66 5.89
CA THR A 50 0.52 13.88 5.17
C THR A 50 2.03 14.14 5.17
N ASP A 51 2.74 13.59 6.16
CA ASP A 51 4.21 13.64 6.22
C ASP A 51 4.89 12.69 5.22
N GLY A 52 4.14 11.78 4.59
CA GLY A 52 4.63 10.81 3.60
C GLY A 52 5.52 9.69 4.14
N THR A 53 5.80 9.67 5.44
CA THR A 53 6.73 8.70 6.06
C THR A 53 6.06 7.41 6.52
N ARG A 54 4.74 7.47 6.72
CA ARG A 54 3.94 6.35 7.24
C ARG A 54 2.62 6.26 6.50
N PHE A 55 2.02 5.08 6.53
CA PHE A 55 0.69 4.84 6.01
C PHE A 55 -0.08 3.93 6.97
N ALA A 56 -1.40 3.95 6.85
CA ALA A 56 -2.30 3.02 7.50
C ALA A 56 -2.93 2.09 6.47
N SER A 57 -3.20 0.85 6.89
CA SER A 57 -3.93 -0.14 6.12
C SER A 57 -5.06 -0.73 6.95
N GLY A 58 -6.19 -1.00 6.30
CA GLY A 58 -7.35 -1.63 6.90
C GLY A 58 -7.84 -2.80 6.06
N GLY A 59 -8.15 -3.92 6.71
CA GLY A 59 -8.57 -5.16 6.06
C GLY A 59 -9.71 -5.85 6.77
N ALA A 60 -10.07 -7.04 6.29
CA ALA A 60 -11.13 -7.89 6.86
C ALA A 60 -10.60 -8.89 7.91
N ASP A 61 -9.45 -8.60 8.52
CA ASP A 61 -8.85 -9.43 9.56
C ASP A 61 -9.81 -9.61 10.75
N LYS A 62 -9.67 -10.72 11.47
CA LYS A 62 -10.44 -11.02 12.70
C LYS A 62 -9.75 -10.50 13.94
#